data_AF-A0A6V7X4J0-F1
#
_entry.id   AF-A0A6V7X4J0-F1
#
_cell.length_a   1.000
_cell.length_b   1.000
_cell.length_c   1.000
_cell.angle_alpha   90.00
_cell.angle_beta   90.00
_cell.angle_gamma   90.00
#
_symmetry.space_group_name_H-M   'P 1'
#
loop_
_entity.id
_entity.type
_entity.pdbx_description
1 polymer ?
#
loop_
_entity_poly.entity_id
_entity_poly.type
_entity_poly.pdbx_seq_one_letter_code
_entity_poly.pdbx_strand_id
1 'polypeptide(L)'
;MFQKKQRFPDWLLIIIMLGGPVCLILFSLEISSNNYIELFSLSGPLIVLLVSQLQLFFLWHIPAKELIQLTEEDPPQPIKHKNTSFESCILICLIYLFGALLNLYPGELVFIHWTSILASLSIFCVLLLLLIFLFLPSQEDQRFDFSVISQIFYGRQLRPVLLTVDLKAFITCRIGFTFWALYLISSIFEYQKLYPNEKPSFSLLTTFFLQFFYVLRRQWFEHLHTGLDNKNDRAGFYRIWMVLNLLICLYLLPISIGIKAKNLKKIFLKNNFEGTRI
;
A
#
# COMPACT_ATOMS: atom_id res chain seq x y z
N MET A 1 -24.97 -4.27 -29.32
CA MET A 1 -23.66 -4.29 -30.00
C MET A 1 -22.62 -3.77 -28.99
N PHE A 2 -22.17 -4.62 -28.06
CA PHE A 2 -21.29 -4.19 -26.97
C PHE A 2 -19.83 -4.22 -27.44
N GLN A 3 -19.16 -3.08 -27.30
CA GLN A 3 -17.76 -2.90 -27.64
C GLN A 3 -16.91 -4.01 -26.99
N LYS A 4 -16.18 -4.74 -27.83
CA LYS A 4 -15.07 -5.58 -27.42
C LYS A 4 -14.07 -4.63 -26.74
N LYS A 5 -14.13 -4.52 -25.40
CA LYS A 5 -13.21 -3.69 -24.60
C LYS A 5 -11.81 -4.05 -25.10
N GLN A 6 -11.09 -3.13 -25.76
CA GLN A 6 -9.76 -3.42 -26.30
C GLN A 6 -8.90 -3.88 -25.13
N ARG A 7 -8.53 -5.16 -25.12
CA ARG A 7 -7.67 -5.74 -24.09
C ARG A 7 -6.30 -5.96 -24.70
N PHE A 8 -5.28 -5.66 -23.90
CA PHE A 8 -3.90 -5.90 -24.25
C PHE A 8 -3.64 -7.39 -24.53
N PRO A 9 -2.70 -7.70 -25.43
CA PRO A 9 -2.31 -9.08 -25.71
C PRO A 9 -1.57 -9.69 -24.49
N ASP A 10 -1.66 -11.02 -24.34
CA ASP A 10 -1.14 -11.74 -23.17
C ASP A 10 0.35 -11.52 -22.92
N TRP A 11 1.17 -11.47 -23.98
CA TRP A 11 2.61 -11.22 -23.85
C TRP A 11 2.91 -9.86 -23.19
N LEU A 12 2.11 -8.83 -23.50
CA LEU A 12 2.25 -7.51 -22.89
C LEU A 12 1.83 -7.54 -21.42
N LEU A 13 0.76 -8.29 -21.10
CA LEU A 13 0.32 -8.47 -19.71
C LEU A 13 1.40 -9.14 -18.86
N ILE A 14 2.07 -10.19 -19.38
CA ILE A 14 3.19 -10.85 -18.69
C ILE A 14 4.32 -9.85 -18.42
N ILE A 15 4.71 -9.06 -19.43
CA ILE A 15 5.77 -8.04 -19.28
C ILE A 15 5.39 -7.05 -18.19
N ILE A 16 4.15 -6.57 -18.15
CA ILE A 16 3.70 -5.63 -17.11
C ILE A 16 3.70 -6.29 -15.73
N MET A 17 3.24 -7.54 -15.62
CA MET A 17 3.17 -8.27 -14.34
C MET A 17 4.53 -8.58 -13.75
N LEU A 18 5.52 -8.93 -14.58
CA LEU A 18 6.87 -9.25 -14.12
C LEU A 18 7.74 -7.99 -14.02
N GLY A 19 7.65 -7.09 -15.00
CA GLY A 19 8.45 -5.87 -15.07
C GLY A 19 8.00 -4.80 -14.08
N GLY A 20 6.70 -4.63 -13.86
CA GLY A 20 6.14 -3.61 -12.97
C GLY A 20 6.73 -3.65 -11.55
N PRO A 21 6.66 -4.80 -10.83
CA PRO A 21 7.27 -4.95 -9.51
C PRO A 21 8.77 -4.68 -9.50
N VAL A 22 9.51 -5.21 -10.48
CA VAL A 22 10.97 -5.03 -10.56
C VAL A 22 11.33 -3.56 -10.76
N CYS A 23 10.69 -2.88 -11.72
CA CYS A 23 10.90 -1.46 -11.98
C CYS A 23 10.59 -0.61 -10.73
N LEU A 24 9.50 -0.91 -10.02
CA LEU A 24 9.13 -0.19 -8.82
C LEU A 24 10.12 -0.39 -7.66
N ILE A 25 10.63 -1.61 -7.48
CA ILE A 25 11.64 -1.92 -6.47
C ILE A 25 12.95 -1.21 -6.79
N LEU A 26 13.41 -1.26 -8.05
CA LEU A 26 14.61 -0.55 -8.49
C LEU A 26 14.47 0.97 -8.29
N PHE A 27 13.30 1.51 -8.62
CA PHE A 27 12.99 2.91 -8.38
C PHE A 27 13.03 3.28 -6.89
N SER A 28 12.46 2.42 -6.02
CA SER A 28 12.52 2.60 -4.56
C SER A 28 13.93 2.44 -3.99
N LEU A 29 14.79 1.62 -4.60
CA LEU A 29 16.20 1.50 -4.20
C LEU A 29 16.97 2.79 -4.50
N GLU A 30 16.79 3.35 -5.69
CA GLU A 30 17.43 4.60 -6.11
C GLU A 30 16.99 5.77 -5.21
N ILE A 31 15.67 5.97 -5.15
CA ILE A 31 14.90 6.22 -3.92
C ILE A 31 15.67 6.37 -2.63
N SER A 32 15.71 5.25 -1.93
CA SER A 32 16.17 5.11 -0.55
C SER A 32 17.69 5.12 -0.43
N SER A 33 18.45 5.05 -1.53
CA SER A 33 19.91 4.84 -1.53
C SER A 33 20.33 3.69 -0.62
N ASN A 34 19.47 2.67 -0.52
CA ASN A 34 19.72 1.50 0.32
C ASN A 34 20.59 0.51 -0.46
N ASN A 35 21.40 -0.24 0.27
CA ASN A 35 22.16 -1.33 -0.33
C ASN A 35 21.20 -2.42 -0.84
N TYR A 36 21.53 -3.03 -1.98
CA TYR A 36 20.79 -4.19 -2.53
C TYR A 36 20.63 -5.33 -1.52
N ILE A 37 21.53 -5.44 -0.54
CA ILE A 37 21.47 -6.43 0.55
C ILE A 37 20.21 -6.26 1.40
N GLU A 38 19.74 -5.02 1.61
CA GLU A 38 18.54 -4.77 2.41
C GLU A 38 17.26 -5.26 1.75
N LEU A 39 17.25 -5.47 0.43
CA LEU A 39 16.11 -6.03 -0.29
C LEU A 39 15.72 -7.41 0.26
N PHE A 40 16.73 -8.22 0.61
CA PHE A 40 16.56 -9.58 1.14
C PHE A 40 16.50 -9.64 2.67
N SER A 41 16.38 -8.49 3.34
CA SER A 41 16.24 -8.45 4.79
C SER A 41 14.96 -9.17 5.24
N LEU A 42 15.07 -9.95 6.31
CA LEU A 42 13.92 -10.60 6.95
C LEU A 42 12.99 -9.61 7.66
N SER A 43 13.45 -8.38 7.94
CA SER A 43 12.65 -7.36 8.63
C SER A 43 11.41 -6.93 7.85
N GLY A 44 11.51 -6.74 6.53
CA GLY A 44 10.38 -6.36 5.68
C GLY A 44 9.20 -7.33 5.76
N PRO A 45 9.38 -8.64 5.49
CA PRO A 45 8.27 -9.60 5.56
C PRO A 45 7.72 -9.74 6.98
N LEU A 46 8.55 -9.64 8.03
CA LEU A 46 8.08 -9.67 9.42
C LEU A 46 7.16 -8.49 9.74
N ILE A 47 7.50 -7.28 9.29
CA ILE A 47 6.64 -6.08 9.47
C ILE A 47 5.32 -6.28 8.72
N VAL A 48 5.35 -6.77 7.48
CA VAL A 48 4.15 -7.05 6.69
C VAL A 48 3.25 -8.07 7.38
N LEU A 49 3.82 -9.16 7.88
CA LEU A 49 3.08 -10.19 8.62
C LEU A 49 2.46 -9.63 9.91
N LEU A 50 3.23 -8.89 10.71
CA LEU A 50 2.75 -8.34 11.98
C LEU A 50 1.61 -7.34 11.76
N VAL A 51 1.77 -6.39 10.83
CA VAL A 51 0.74 -5.38 10.54
C VAL A 51 -0.52 -6.04 9.95
N SER A 52 -0.37 -7.02 9.06
CA SER A 52 -1.52 -7.74 8.50
C SER A 52 -2.27 -8.57 9.54
N GLN A 53 -1.56 -9.24 10.46
CA GLN A 53 -2.16 -9.96 11.58
C GLN A 53 -2.91 -9.03 12.54
N LEU A 54 -2.33 -7.88 12.89
CA LEU A 54 -3.00 -6.87 13.71
C LEU A 54 -4.26 -6.32 13.02
N GLN A 55 -4.18 -6.04 11.71
CA GLN A 55 -5.35 -5.58 10.94
C GLN A 55 -6.47 -6.63 10.90
N LEU A 56 -6.13 -7.92 10.76
CA LEU A 56 -7.11 -9.01 10.86
C LEU A 56 -7.71 -9.10 12.27
N PHE A 57 -6.87 -9.02 13.30
CA PHE A 57 -7.32 -9.03 14.69
C PHE A 57 -8.31 -7.89 14.97
N PHE A 58 -7.99 -6.66 14.52
CA PHE A 58 -8.87 -5.51 14.67
C PHE A 58 -10.15 -5.59 13.84
N LEU A 59 -10.09 -6.18 12.65
CA LEU A 59 -11.29 -6.43 11.86
C LEU A 59 -12.30 -7.29 12.64
N TRP A 60 -11.85 -8.33 13.35
CA TRP A 60 -12.75 -9.19 14.11
C TRP A 60 -13.19 -8.56 15.44
N HIS A 61 -12.27 -7.96 16.20
CA HIS A 61 -12.54 -7.54 17.58
C HIS A 61 -13.11 -6.12 17.73
N ILE A 62 -12.81 -5.19 16.81
CA ILE A 62 -13.32 -3.81 16.94
C ILE A 62 -14.84 -3.82 16.68
N PRO A 63 -15.68 -3.28 17.59
CA PRO A 63 -17.11 -3.18 17.37
C PRO A 63 -17.39 -2.20 16.22
N ALA A 64 -18.29 -2.57 15.32
CA ALA A 64 -18.56 -1.79 14.12
C ALA A 64 -20.04 -1.69 13.85
N LYS A 65 -20.41 -0.62 13.14
CA LYS A 65 -21.70 -0.55 12.48
C LYS A 65 -21.65 -1.42 11.23
N GLU A 66 -22.46 -2.47 11.18
CA GLU A 66 -22.70 -3.21 9.95
C GLU A 66 -23.45 -2.30 8.99
N LEU A 67 -22.86 -2.04 7.83
CA LEU A 67 -23.52 -1.33 6.75
C LEU A 67 -24.01 -2.34 5.73
N ILE A 68 -25.29 -2.28 5.40
CA ILE A 68 -25.87 -3.10 4.34
C ILE A 68 -25.79 -2.28 3.06
N GLN A 69 -24.94 -2.71 2.13
CA GLN A 69 -24.92 -2.17 0.78
C GLN A 69 -25.68 -3.12 -0.15
N LEU A 70 -26.59 -2.57 -0.94
CA LEU A 70 -27.25 -3.32 -2.01
C LEU A 70 -26.34 -3.33 -3.23
N THR A 71 -26.08 -4.52 -3.75
CA THR A 71 -25.38 -4.68 -5.04
C THR A 71 -26.30 -4.29 -6.18
N GLU A 72 -25.75 -3.71 -7.26
CA GLU A 72 -26.46 -3.46 -8.52
C GLU A 72 -26.69 -4.73 -9.37
N GLU A 73 -26.41 -5.91 -8.80
CA GLU A 73 -26.71 -7.20 -9.42
C GLU A 73 -28.22 -7.45 -9.39
N ASP A 74 -28.76 -8.12 -10.42
CA ASP A 74 -30.16 -8.57 -10.46
C ASP A 74 -30.23 -10.07 -10.12
N PRO A 75 -30.84 -10.49 -8.99
CA PRO A 75 -31.49 -9.67 -7.97
C PRO A 75 -30.48 -9.02 -6.97
N PRO A 76 -30.81 -7.85 -6.39
CA PRO A 76 -29.90 -7.11 -5.51
C PRO A 76 -29.66 -7.88 -4.22
N GLN A 77 -28.42 -8.34 -4.03
CA GLN A 77 -28.01 -9.03 -2.82
C GLN A 77 -27.52 -8.04 -1.75
N PRO A 78 -28.01 -8.11 -0.51
CA PRO A 78 -27.53 -7.28 0.58
C PRO A 78 -26.17 -7.77 1.07
N ILE A 79 -25.14 -6.93 0.95
CA ILE A 79 -23.80 -7.22 1.45
C ILE A 79 -23.59 -6.47 2.75
N LYS A 80 -23.28 -7.22 3.82
CA LYS A 80 -22.88 -6.66 5.11
C LYS A 80 -21.39 -6.30 5.07
N HIS A 81 -21.09 -5.02 5.24
CA HIS A 81 -19.72 -4.53 5.32
C HIS A 81 -19.44 -3.95 6.70
N LYS A 82 -18.33 -4.39 7.31
CA LYS A 82 -17.86 -3.90 8.60
C LYS A 82 -16.92 -2.72 8.40
N ASN A 83 -17.41 -1.50 8.62
CA ASN A 83 -16.59 -0.28 8.49
C ASN A 83 -15.82 -0.03 9.80
N THR A 84 -14.56 -0.44 9.86
CA THR A 84 -13.64 -0.17 10.99
C THR A 84 -12.22 0.16 10.57
N SER A 85 -11.99 0.46 9.28
CA SER A 85 -10.62 0.67 8.80
C SER A 85 -9.99 1.93 9.37
N PHE A 86 -10.80 2.95 9.68
CA PHE A 86 -10.33 4.18 10.29
C PHE A 86 -9.82 3.95 11.73
N GLU A 87 -10.64 3.31 12.56
CA GLU A 87 -10.31 2.99 13.95
C GLU A 87 -9.09 2.08 14.01
N SER A 88 -9.03 1.04 13.16
CA SER A 88 -7.89 0.11 13.14
C SER A 88 -6.60 0.78 12.70
N CYS A 89 -6.65 1.69 11.71
CA CYS A 89 -5.47 2.42 11.27
C CYS A 89 -4.93 3.38 12.32
N ILE A 90 -5.81 4.15 12.99
CA ILE A 90 -5.40 5.03 14.08
C ILE A 90 -4.78 4.21 15.21
N LEU A 91 -5.39 3.09 15.57
CA LEU A 91 -4.89 2.23 16.65
C LEU A 91 -3.50 1.69 16.30
N ILE A 92 -3.26 1.24 15.06
CA ILE A 92 -1.92 0.82 14.62
C ILE A 92 -0.93 1.99 14.61
N CYS A 93 -1.33 3.18 14.15
CA CYS A 93 -0.47 4.34 14.19
C CYS A 93 -0.09 4.73 15.63
N LEU A 94 -1.02 4.64 16.57
CA LEU A 94 -0.78 4.91 17.98
C LEU A 94 0.11 3.85 18.61
N ILE A 95 -0.13 2.56 18.37
CA ILE A 95 0.77 1.48 18.80
C ILE A 95 2.17 1.74 18.25
N TYR A 96 2.26 2.09 16.96
CA TYR A 96 3.53 2.35 16.31
C TYR A 96 4.28 3.52 16.96
N LEU A 97 3.58 4.64 17.16
CA LEU A 97 4.12 5.85 17.76
C LEU A 97 4.53 5.63 19.22
N PHE A 98 3.67 5.04 20.04
CA PHE A 98 3.97 4.79 21.45
C PHE A 98 5.09 3.76 21.63
N GLY A 99 5.12 2.71 20.81
CA GLY A 99 6.21 1.74 20.86
C GLY A 99 7.57 2.36 20.50
N ALA A 100 7.59 3.29 19.54
CA ALA A 100 8.79 4.06 19.22
C ALA A 100 9.18 5.04 20.35
N LEU A 101 8.21 5.77 20.93
CA LEU A 101 8.47 6.70 22.04
C LEU A 101 8.93 6.00 23.33
N LEU A 102 8.50 4.76 23.56
CA LEU A 102 8.95 3.92 24.67
C LEU A 102 10.27 3.20 24.37
N ASN A 103 10.91 3.46 23.22
CA ASN A 103 12.14 2.82 22.76
C ASN A 103 12.06 1.28 22.66
N LEU A 104 10.88 0.72 22.39
CA LEU A 104 10.73 -0.73 22.16
C LEU A 104 11.37 -1.16 20.83
N TYR A 105 11.41 -0.25 19.86
CA TYR A 105 12.05 -0.41 18.55
C TYR A 105 12.38 0.97 17.97
N PRO A 106 13.30 1.07 16.98
CA PRO A 106 13.60 2.32 16.29
C PRO A 106 12.37 2.87 15.54
N GLY A 107 12.04 4.15 15.74
CA GLY A 107 10.88 4.79 15.09
C GLY A 107 11.01 4.95 13.58
N GLU A 108 12.22 4.86 13.05
CA GLU A 108 12.56 4.91 11.62
C GLU A 108 12.46 3.55 10.90
N LEU A 109 12.05 2.49 11.61
CA LEU A 109 12.07 1.10 11.12
C LEU A 109 11.38 0.91 9.76
N VAL A 110 10.18 1.48 9.59
CA VAL A 110 9.39 1.30 8.36
C VAL A 110 10.00 2.08 7.20
N PHE A 111 10.60 3.24 7.48
CA PHE A 111 11.29 4.04 6.48
C PHE A 111 12.55 3.34 5.97
N ILE A 112 13.41 2.85 6.88
CA ILE A 112 14.66 2.15 6.52
C ILE A 112 14.36 0.90 5.70
N HIS A 113 13.41 0.06 6.14
CA HIS A 113 13.11 -1.20 5.47
C HIS A 113 12.03 -1.10 4.38
N TRP A 114 11.70 0.10 3.92
CA TRP A 114 10.58 0.32 2.99
C TRP A 114 10.69 -0.49 1.71
N THR A 115 11.87 -0.57 1.10
CA THR A 115 12.08 -1.36 -0.12
C THR A 115 11.82 -2.85 0.12
N SER A 116 12.26 -3.39 1.26
CA SER A 116 12.00 -4.78 1.65
C SER A 116 10.51 -5.02 1.93
N ILE A 117 9.83 -4.04 2.54
CA ILE A 117 8.37 -4.05 2.75
C ILE A 117 7.64 -4.06 1.40
N LEU A 118 8.02 -3.21 0.43
CA LEU A 118 7.43 -3.19 -0.92
C LEU A 118 7.64 -4.51 -1.67
N ALA A 119 8.84 -5.09 -1.60
CA ALA A 119 9.10 -6.40 -2.18
C ALA A 119 8.20 -7.48 -1.54
N SER A 120 8.08 -7.46 -0.21
CA SER A 120 7.22 -8.38 0.56
C SER A 120 5.74 -8.21 0.24
N LEU A 121 5.25 -6.97 0.09
CA LEU A 121 3.88 -6.67 -0.32
C LEU A 121 3.60 -7.13 -1.76
N SER A 122 4.59 -7.05 -2.65
CA SER A 122 4.49 -7.57 -4.01
C SER A 122 4.38 -9.09 -4.03
N ILE A 123 5.20 -9.80 -3.23
CA ILE A 123 5.10 -11.26 -3.07
C ILE A 123 3.75 -11.63 -2.45
N PHE A 124 3.33 -10.92 -1.40
CA PHE A 124 2.02 -11.11 -0.76
C PHE A 124 0.87 -10.94 -1.75
N CYS A 125 0.93 -9.96 -2.65
CA CYS A 125 -0.05 -9.77 -3.70
C CYS A 125 -0.13 -10.99 -4.64
N VAL A 126 1.01 -11.53 -5.08
CA VAL A 126 1.03 -12.72 -5.95
C VAL A 126 0.45 -13.93 -5.24
N LEU A 127 0.83 -14.16 -3.97
CA LEU A 127 0.29 -15.26 -3.16
C LEU A 127 -1.22 -15.13 -2.96
N LEU A 128 -1.71 -13.92 -2.70
CA LEU A 128 -3.13 -13.67 -2.52
C LEU A 128 -3.93 -13.88 -3.82
N LEU A 129 -3.39 -13.46 -4.96
CA LEU A 129 -3.99 -13.73 -6.26
C LEU A 129 -4.04 -15.22 -6.56
N LEU A 130 -2.98 -15.97 -6.23
CA LEU A 130 -2.94 -17.42 -6.35
C LEU A 130 -4.00 -18.06 -5.44
N LEU A 131 -4.17 -17.57 -4.21
CA LEU A 131 -5.22 -18.05 -3.30
C LEU A 131 -6.61 -17.80 -3.90
N ILE A 132 -6.90 -16.59 -4.37
CA ILE A 132 -8.16 -16.29 -5.04
C ILE A 132 -8.34 -17.18 -6.27
N PHE A 133 -7.25 -17.43 -7.01
CA PHE A 133 -7.29 -18.25 -8.22
C PHE A 133 -7.61 -19.73 -7.88
N LEU A 134 -7.06 -20.29 -6.81
CA LEU A 134 -7.24 -21.70 -6.50
C LEU A 134 -8.52 -22.00 -5.71
N PHE A 135 -8.90 -21.13 -4.77
CA PHE A 135 -9.93 -21.45 -3.78
C PHE A 135 -11.29 -20.82 -4.06
N LEU A 136 -11.37 -19.80 -4.93
CA LEU A 136 -12.62 -19.11 -5.21
C LEU A 136 -13.14 -19.48 -6.61
N PRO A 137 -14.42 -19.90 -6.73
CA PRO A 137 -14.99 -20.29 -8.01
C PRO A 137 -15.05 -19.09 -8.96
N SER A 138 -14.83 -19.31 -10.25
CA SER A 138 -14.98 -18.23 -11.23
C SER A 138 -16.42 -17.74 -11.24
N GLN A 139 -16.63 -16.42 -11.20
CA GLN A 139 -17.96 -15.87 -11.46
C GLN A 139 -18.28 -16.15 -12.93
N GLU A 140 -19.32 -16.93 -13.20
CA GLU A 140 -19.71 -17.43 -14.52
C GLU A 140 -20.27 -16.31 -15.41
N ASP A 141 -19.44 -15.36 -15.82
CA ASP A 141 -19.72 -14.60 -17.03
C ASP A 141 -19.29 -15.46 -18.23
N GLN A 142 -20.16 -16.39 -18.65
CA GLN A 142 -20.03 -17.26 -19.84
C GLN A 142 -19.81 -16.51 -21.18
N ARG A 143 -19.55 -15.20 -21.15
CA ARG A 143 -19.60 -14.31 -22.31
C ARG A 143 -18.25 -14.09 -22.98
N PHE A 144 -17.15 -14.62 -22.45
CA PHE A 144 -15.82 -14.39 -23.01
C PHE A 144 -14.84 -15.54 -22.77
N ASP A 145 -14.28 -16.08 -23.85
CA ASP A 145 -13.11 -16.95 -23.85
C ASP A 145 -11.87 -16.14 -23.44
N PHE A 146 -11.60 -16.06 -22.14
CA PHE A 146 -10.41 -15.39 -21.61
C PHE A 146 -9.26 -16.37 -21.43
N SER A 147 -8.07 -15.97 -21.87
CA SER A 147 -6.82 -16.63 -21.49
C SER A 147 -6.60 -16.56 -19.98
N VAL A 148 -5.90 -17.57 -19.43
CA VAL A 148 -5.58 -17.63 -18.00
C VAL A 148 -4.81 -16.38 -17.54
N ILE A 149 -3.90 -15.87 -18.37
CA ILE A 149 -3.11 -14.66 -18.08
C ILE A 149 -4.02 -13.43 -17.95
N SER A 150 -4.96 -13.26 -18.88
CA SER A 150 -5.93 -12.16 -18.82
C SER A 150 -6.80 -12.24 -17.56
N GLN A 151 -7.19 -13.45 -17.16
CA GLN A 151 -7.97 -13.68 -15.94
C GLN A 151 -7.18 -13.35 -14.66
N ILE A 152 -5.88 -13.65 -14.61
CA ILE A 152 -5.02 -13.27 -13.47
C ILE A 152 -4.83 -11.75 -13.43
N PHE A 153 -4.60 -11.12 -14.59
CA PHE A 153 -4.33 -9.68 -14.66
C PHE A 153 -5.54 -8.83 -14.29
N TYR A 154 -6.69 -9.08 -14.94
CA TYR A 154 -7.93 -8.32 -14.71
C TYR A 154 -8.75 -8.83 -13.54
N GLY A 155 -8.59 -10.10 -13.15
CA GLY A 155 -9.35 -10.74 -12.08
C GLY A 155 -10.55 -11.53 -12.60
N ARG A 156 -10.92 -12.58 -11.85
CA ARG A 156 -12.09 -13.42 -12.14
C ARG A 156 -13.35 -13.03 -11.39
N GLN A 157 -13.20 -12.50 -10.19
CA GLN A 157 -14.31 -12.12 -9.32
C GLN A 157 -14.32 -10.61 -9.10
N LEU A 158 -15.52 -10.04 -9.03
CA LEU A 158 -15.68 -8.64 -8.69
C LEU A 158 -15.32 -8.35 -7.23
N ARG A 159 -15.83 -9.19 -6.32
CA ARG A 159 -15.66 -9.09 -4.87
C ARG A 159 -15.32 -10.46 -4.27
N PRO A 160 -14.04 -10.84 -4.22
CA PRO A 160 -13.62 -12.08 -3.59
C PRO A 160 -13.80 -11.98 -2.06
N VAL A 161 -14.70 -12.82 -1.52
CA VAL A 161 -14.97 -12.90 -0.09
C VAL A 161 -14.36 -14.19 0.46
N LEU A 162 -13.53 -14.07 1.49
CA LEU A 162 -12.92 -15.20 2.19
C LEU A 162 -13.19 -15.06 3.69
N LEU A 163 -13.73 -16.10 4.34
CA LEU A 163 -14.02 -16.10 5.78
C LEU A 163 -14.80 -14.84 6.25
N THR A 164 -15.82 -14.43 5.48
CA THR A 164 -16.64 -13.21 5.68
C THR A 164 -15.94 -11.86 5.43
N VAL A 165 -14.68 -11.87 4.99
CA VAL A 165 -13.89 -10.68 4.69
C VAL A 165 -13.89 -10.41 3.19
N ASP A 166 -14.30 -9.20 2.79
CA ASP A 166 -14.07 -8.70 1.42
C ASP A 166 -12.58 -8.40 1.24
N LEU A 167 -11.88 -9.26 0.49
CA LEU A 167 -10.43 -9.16 0.30
C LEU A 167 -10.05 -7.88 -0.43
N LYS A 168 -10.86 -7.40 -1.38
CA LYS A 168 -10.57 -6.19 -2.16
C LYS A 168 -10.57 -4.97 -1.26
N ALA A 169 -11.59 -4.84 -0.43
CA ALA A 169 -11.72 -3.77 0.55
C ALA A 169 -10.64 -3.88 1.64
N PHE A 170 -10.42 -5.07 2.18
CA PHE A 170 -9.42 -5.34 3.22
C PHE A 170 -8.01 -4.91 2.79
N ILE A 171 -7.57 -5.36 1.62
CA ILE A 171 -6.23 -5.04 1.12
C ILE A 171 -6.08 -3.54 0.87
N THR A 172 -7.07 -2.94 0.22
CA THR A 172 -7.03 -1.52 -0.16
C THR A 172 -7.06 -0.63 1.07
N CYS A 173 -8.11 -0.75 1.88
CA CYS A 173 -8.44 0.18 2.97
C CYS A 173 -7.61 -0.07 4.23
N ARG A 174 -7.30 -1.34 4.54
CA ARG A 174 -6.64 -1.70 5.81
C ARG A 174 -5.17 -1.95 5.65
N ILE A 175 -4.73 -2.67 4.63
CA ILE A 175 -3.30 -2.94 4.46
C ILE A 175 -2.61 -1.73 3.82
N GLY A 176 -3.02 -1.34 2.61
CA GLY A 176 -2.36 -0.30 1.84
C GLY A 176 -2.29 1.04 2.57
N PHE A 177 -3.44 1.61 2.94
CA PHE A 177 -3.49 2.92 3.60
C PHE A 177 -2.80 2.94 4.98
N THR A 178 -2.79 1.82 5.70
CA THR A 178 -2.05 1.74 6.98
C THR A 178 -0.54 1.78 6.74
N PHE A 179 -0.04 1.06 5.73
CA PHE A 179 1.39 1.14 5.38
C PHE A 179 1.80 2.55 4.95
N TRP A 180 0.93 3.24 4.21
CA TRP A 180 1.15 4.65 3.88
C TRP A 180 1.24 5.50 5.17
N ALA A 181 0.28 5.38 6.08
CA ALA A 181 0.29 6.12 7.35
C ALA A 181 1.55 5.82 8.20
N LEU A 182 1.93 4.54 8.31
CA LEU A 182 3.12 4.11 9.05
C LEU A 182 4.41 4.68 8.46
N TYR A 183 4.53 4.66 7.12
CA TYR A 183 5.69 5.24 6.45
C TYR A 183 5.79 6.75 6.73
N LEU A 184 4.67 7.49 6.69
CA LEU A 184 4.66 8.91 7.01
C LEU A 184 5.20 9.17 8.43
N ILE A 185 4.71 8.44 9.43
CA ILE A 185 5.17 8.59 10.82
C ILE A 185 6.66 8.25 10.91
N SER A 186 7.06 7.13 10.33
CA SER A 186 8.46 6.66 10.37
C SER A 186 9.42 7.62 9.67
N SER A 187 8.97 8.30 8.61
CA SER A 187 9.76 9.30 7.89
C SER A 187 10.14 10.51 8.75
N ILE A 188 9.29 10.90 9.71
CA ILE A 188 9.59 11.98 10.65
C ILE A 188 10.64 11.55 11.68
N PHE A 189 10.57 10.31 12.16
CA PHE A 189 11.62 9.76 13.03
C PHE A 189 12.97 9.68 12.33
N GLU A 190 12.99 9.22 11.07
CA GLU A 190 14.23 9.22 10.28
C GLU A 190 14.77 10.64 10.11
N TYR A 191 13.91 11.61 9.83
CA TYR A 191 14.32 13.01 9.75
C TYR A 191 14.98 13.50 11.04
N GLN A 192 14.37 13.22 12.20
CA GLN A 192 14.92 13.61 13.50
C GLN A 192 16.26 12.94 13.78
N LYS A 193 16.43 11.68 13.38
CA LYS A 193 17.70 10.95 13.49
C LYS A 193 18.81 11.55 12.62
N LEU A 194 18.50 11.91 11.37
CA LEU A 194 19.45 12.52 10.44
C LEU A 194 19.80 13.97 10.83
N TYR A 195 18.86 14.70 11.46
CA TYR A 195 19.01 16.10 11.83
C TYR A 195 18.59 16.38 13.29
N PRO A 196 19.32 15.91 14.32
CA PRO A 196 18.89 16.00 15.72
C PRO A 196 18.69 17.43 16.24
N ASN A 197 19.48 18.37 15.72
CA ASN A 197 19.50 19.77 16.19
C ASN A 197 18.65 20.71 15.31
N GLU A 198 17.95 20.18 14.31
CA GLU A 198 17.25 21.01 13.33
C GLU A 198 15.75 20.69 13.32
N LYS A 199 14.96 21.76 13.21
CA LYS A 199 13.50 21.60 13.03
C LYS A 199 13.21 21.14 11.59
N PRO A 200 12.19 20.29 11.40
CA PRO A 200 11.75 19.90 10.07
C PRO A 200 11.30 21.13 9.27
N SER A 201 11.61 21.12 7.97
CA SER A 201 11.22 22.20 7.09
C SER A 201 9.71 22.30 6.99
N PHE A 202 9.19 23.51 6.80
CA PHE A 202 7.75 23.72 6.67
C PHE A 202 7.15 22.92 5.50
N SER A 203 7.90 22.77 4.40
CA SER A 203 7.49 21.94 3.25
C SER A 203 7.35 20.47 3.60
N LEU A 204 8.28 19.90 4.39
CA LEU A 204 8.22 18.51 4.83
C LEU A 204 7.00 18.28 5.74
N LEU A 205 6.80 19.15 6.72
CA LEU A 205 5.64 19.08 7.62
C LEU A 205 4.32 19.22 6.86
N THR A 206 4.23 20.17 5.94
CA THR A 206 3.02 20.39 5.13
C THR A 206 2.71 19.14 4.29
N THR A 207 3.73 18.55 3.67
CA THR A 207 3.59 17.30 2.90
C THR A 207 3.10 16.16 3.79
N PHE A 208 3.72 15.98 4.95
CA PHE A 208 3.32 14.98 5.93
C PHE A 208 1.86 15.15 6.34
N PHE A 209 1.45 16.34 6.79
CA PHE A 209 0.09 16.58 7.25
C PHE A 209 -0.94 16.40 6.13
N LEU A 210 -0.68 16.93 4.93
CA LEU A 210 -1.59 16.78 3.79
C LEU A 210 -1.81 15.32 3.42
N GLN A 211 -0.74 14.52 3.34
CA GLN A 211 -0.85 13.09 3.03
C GLN A 211 -1.51 12.32 4.17
N PHE A 212 -1.15 12.61 5.43
CA PHE A 212 -1.73 11.94 6.58
C PHE A 212 -3.23 12.22 6.70
N PHE A 213 -3.65 13.48 6.56
CA PHE A 213 -5.07 13.84 6.51
C PHE A 213 -5.79 13.21 5.32
N TYR A 214 -5.13 13.10 4.16
CA TYR A 214 -5.70 12.40 3.01
C TYR A 214 -5.97 10.92 3.34
N VAL A 215 -5.01 10.22 3.93
CA VAL A 215 -5.15 8.82 4.35
C VAL A 215 -6.29 8.65 5.36
N LEU A 216 -6.31 9.46 6.42
CA LEU A 216 -7.36 9.43 7.43
C LEU A 216 -8.74 9.72 6.86
N ARG A 217 -8.85 10.76 6.02
CA ARG A 217 -10.10 11.11 5.33
C ARG A 217 -10.56 9.95 4.46
N ARG A 218 -9.65 9.31 3.73
CA ARG A 218 -9.98 8.19 2.85
C ARG A 218 -10.52 6.99 3.61
N GLN A 219 -9.98 6.69 4.80
CA GLN A 219 -10.47 5.61 5.65
C GLN A 219 -11.77 5.96 6.38
N TRP A 220 -11.96 7.22 6.82
CA TRP A 220 -13.21 7.68 7.42
C TRP A 220 -14.40 7.49 6.46
N PHE A 221 -14.18 7.78 5.19
CA PHE A 221 -15.17 7.60 4.12
C PHE A 221 -15.11 6.20 3.47
N GLU A 222 -14.67 5.17 4.20
CA GLU A 222 -14.72 3.78 3.73
C GLU A 222 -16.15 3.36 3.37
N HIS A 223 -17.18 3.79 4.10
CA HIS A 223 -18.57 3.50 3.74
C HIS A 223 -19.00 4.07 2.36
N LEU A 224 -18.33 5.12 1.89
CA LEU A 224 -18.53 5.73 0.57
C LEU A 224 -17.58 5.14 -0.49
N HIS A 225 -16.85 4.05 -0.21
CA HIS A 225 -16.08 3.29 -1.21
C HIS A 225 -16.97 2.52 -2.20
N THR A 226 -18.03 3.15 -2.69
CA THR A 226 -18.83 2.71 -3.82
C THR A 226 -18.36 3.39 -5.12
N GLY A 227 -17.08 3.79 -5.17
CA GLY A 227 -16.47 4.38 -6.36
C GLY A 227 -16.57 3.43 -7.57
N LEU A 228 -16.54 4.00 -8.77
CA LEU A 228 -16.74 3.27 -10.03
C LEU A 228 -15.85 2.02 -10.13
N ASP A 229 -14.56 2.15 -9.80
CA ASP A 229 -13.61 1.03 -9.78
C ASP A 229 -14.00 -0.07 -8.78
N ASN A 230 -14.58 0.31 -7.64
CA ASN A 230 -14.95 -0.69 -6.64
C ASN A 230 -16.16 -1.51 -7.09
N LYS A 231 -17.06 -0.89 -7.88
CA LYS A 231 -18.25 -1.51 -8.48
C LYS A 231 -17.95 -2.30 -9.76
N ASN A 232 -17.01 -1.84 -10.59
CA ASN A 232 -16.85 -2.38 -11.95
C ASN A 232 -15.57 -3.18 -12.15
N ASP A 233 -14.50 -2.88 -11.41
CA ASP A 233 -13.22 -3.58 -11.62
C ASP A 233 -13.14 -4.84 -10.78
N ARG A 234 -12.72 -5.92 -11.43
CA ARG A 234 -12.48 -7.20 -10.76
C ARG A 234 -11.18 -7.17 -9.95
N ALA A 235 -11.09 -8.07 -8.97
CA ALA A 235 -9.95 -8.20 -8.08
C ALA A 235 -8.80 -8.97 -8.76
N GLY A 236 -8.15 -8.34 -9.75
CA GLY A 236 -6.97 -8.88 -10.44
C GLY A 236 -5.66 -8.27 -9.99
N PHE A 237 -4.56 -8.74 -10.58
CA PHE A 237 -3.20 -8.23 -10.34
C PHE A 237 -3.13 -6.71 -10.51
N TYR A 238 -3.66 -6.19 -11.62
CA TYR A 238 -3.67 -4.75 -11.91
C TYR A 238 -4.24 -3.95 -10.74
N ARG A 239 -5.36 -4.38 -10.17
CA ARG A 239 -6.04 -3.63 -9.12
C ARG A 239 -5.33 -3.76 -7.78
N ILE A 240 -5.03 -4.99 -7.38
CA ILE A 240 -4.47 -5.28 -6.05
C ILE A 240 -3.04 -4.77 -5.95
N TRP A 241 -2.19 -5.08 -6.94
CA TRP A 241 -0.79 -4.68 -6.93
C TRP A 241 -0.62 -3.17 -7.05
N MET A 242 -1.40 -2.49 -7.93
CA MET A 242 -1.28 -1.04 -8.05
C MET A 242 -1.66 -0.32 -6.77
N VAL A 243 -2.71 -0.74 -6.06
CA VAL A 243 -3.10 -0.09 -4.81
C VAL A 243 -2.08 -0.34 -3.69
N LEU A 244 -1.56 -1.57 -3.58
CA LEU A 244 -0.62 -1.96 -2.52
C LEU A 244 0.81 -1.44 -2.71
N ASN A 245 1.25 -1.29 -3.95
CA ASN A 245 2.66 -0.98 -4.24
C ASN A 245 2.77 0.34 -5.01
N LEU A 246 2.20 0.39 -6.22
CA LEU A 246 2.39 1.52 -7.13
C LEU A 246 1.89 2.85 -6.56
N LEU A 247 0.63 2.88 -6.13
CA LEU A 247 -0.02 4.06 -5.60
C LEU A 247 0.75 4.59 -4.40
N ILE A 248 1.02 3.72 -3.42
CA ILE A 248 1.66 4.14 -2.17
C ILE A 248 3.09 4.61 -2.44
N CYS A 249 3.88 3.86 -3.23
CA CYS A 249 5.24 4.26 -3.57
C CYS A 249 5.32 5.61 -4.28
N LEU A 250 4.42 5.89 -5.22
CA LEU A 250 4.40 7.16 -5.94
C LEU A 250 3.98 8.33 -5.05
N TYR A 251 2.98 8.13 -4.20
CA TYR A 251 2.50 9.19 -3.30
C TYR A 251 3.48 9.49 -2.17
N LEU A 252 4.29 8.52 -1.75
CA LEU A 252 5.32 8.72 -0.74
C LEU A 252 6.57 9.45 -1.27
N LEU A 253 6.73 9.52 -2.60
CA LEU A 253 7.88 10.14 -3.23
C LEU A 253 8.23 11.56 -2.72
N PRO A 254 7.26 12.50 -2.55
CA PRO A 254 7.58 13.85 -2.09
C PRO A 254 8.15 13.89 -0.66
N ILE A 255 7.69 13.00 0.23
CA ILE A 255 8.20 12.96 1.61
C ILE A 255 9.61 12.34 1.64
N SER A 256 9.84 11.27 0.87
CA SER A 256 11.15 10.60 0.78
C SER A 256 12.22 11.53 0.20
N ILE A 257 11.88 12.26 -0.88
CA ILE A 257 12.76 13.27 -1.48
C ILE A 257 12.95 14.45 -0.53
N GLY A 258 11.90 14.90 0.17
CA GLY A 258 11.96 16.01 1.12
C GLY A 258 13.00 15.80 2.23
N ILE A 259 13.14 14.57 2.71
CA ILE A 259 14.16 14.19 3.71
C ILE A 259 15.57 14.21 3.08
N LYS A 260 15.72 13.64 1.88
CA LYS A 260 17.00 13.49 1.20
C LYS A 260 17.57 14.76 0.56
N ALA A 261 16.72 15.62 0.01
CA ALA A 261 17.14 16.85 -0.65
C ALA A 261 17.93 17.76 0.31
N LYS A 262 17.60 17.73 1.61
CA LYS A 262 18.36 18.46 2.63
C LYS A 262 19.77 17.85 2.83
N ASN A 263 19.91 16.53 2.70
CA ASN A 263 21.20 15.83 2.82
C ASN A 263 22.12 16.21 1.67
N LEU A 264 21.60 16.18 0.44
CA LEU A 264 22.34 16.58 -0.76
C LEU A 264 22.80 18.04 -0.70
N LYS A 265 21.94 18.95 -0.24
CA LYS A 265 22.30 20.35 -0.06
C LYS A 265 23.43 20.53 0.97
N LYS A 266 23.41 19.75 2.05
CA LYS A 266 24.46 19.78 3.09
C LYS A 266 25.81 19.29 2.57
N ILE A 267 25.82 18.18 1.81
CA ILE A 267 27.04 17.64 1.17
C ILE A 267 27.62 18.65 0.17
N PHE A 268 26.76 19.23 -0.67
CA PHE A 268 27.18 20.21 -1.68
C PHE A 268 27.78 21.48 -1.05
N LEU A 269 27.16 21.99 0.02
CA LEU A 269 27.70 23.13 0.76
C LEU A 269 29.04 22.80 1.42
N LYS A 270 29.16 21.62 2.08
CA LYS A 270 30.41 21.20 2.72
C LYS A 270 31.57 21.13 1.72
N ASN A 271 31.34 20.53 0.55
CA ASN A 271 32.38 20.40 -0.49
C ASN A 271 32.80 21.75 -1.08
N ASN A 272 31.88 22.72 -1.21
CA ASN A 272 32.22 24.06 -1.70
C ASN A 272 33.01 24.90 -0.68
N PHE A 273 32.80 24.69 0.62
CA PHE A 273 33.56 25.38 1.68
C PHE A 273 34.94 24.75 1.94
N GLU A 274 35.12 23.46 1.66
CA GLU A 274 36.44 22.81 1.74
C GLU A 274 37.30 23.11 0.49
N GLY A 275 36.69 23.31 -0.69
CA GLY A 275 37.39 23.68 -1.92
C GLY A 275 37.84 25.15 -2.03
N THR A 276 37.47 26.01 -1.08
CA THR A 276 37.82 27.44 -1.04
C THR A 276 38.89 27.78 0.01
N ARG A 277 39.48 26.77 0.66
CA ARG A 277 40.70 26.91 1.46
C ARG A 277 41.92 26.49 0.63
N ILE A 278 42.31 27.30 -0.34
CA ILE A 278 43.63 27.27 -1.00
C ILE A 278 44.14 28.70 -1.05
#